data_AF-A0A1V4VHH1-F1
#
_entry.id   AF-A0A1V4VHH1-F1
#
_cell.length_a   1.000
_cell.length_b   1.000
_cell.length_c   1.000
_cell.angle_alpha   90.00
_cell.angle_beta   90.00
_cell.angle_gamma   90.00
#
_symmetry.space_group_name_H-M   'P 1'
#
loop_
_entity.id
_entity.type
_entity.pdbx_description
1 polymer ?
#
loop_
_entity_poly.entity_id
_entity_poly.type
_entity_poly.pdbx_seq_one_letter_code
_entity_poly.pdbx_strand_id
1 'polypeptide(L)' 'MTGLDVKIARIKVGLKGYQLVQMVGINADVMSKIENNRIKPNPELLNKIKDVIYTYALEQAQGNVHKNTVRM' A
#
# COMPACT_ATOMS: atom_id res chain seq x y z
N MET A 1 -4.33 13.56 -2.66
CA MET A 1 -3.33 12.47 -2.59
C MET A 1 -2.57 12.45 -3.91
N THR A 2 -1.30 12.84 -3.86
CA THR A 2 -0.32 12.72 -4.93
C THR A 2 0.26 11.30 -4.97
N GLY A 3 1.07 10.98 -5.98
CA GLY A 3 1.79 9.71 -6.02
C GLY A 3 2.86 9.59 -4.92
N LEU A 4 3.49 10.70 -4.53
CA LEU A 4 4.37 10.73 -3.36
C LEU A 4 3.61 10.38 -2.06
N ASP A 5 2.38 10.85 -1.90
CA ASP A 5 1.55 10.50 -0.74
C ASP A 5 1.24 8.99 -0.69
N VAL A 6 1.04 8.34 -1.85
CA VAL A 6 0.89 6.89 -1.96
C VAL A 6 2.15 6.18 -1.45
N LYS A 7 3.32 6.62 -1.89
CA LYS A 7 4.61 6.05 -1.45
C LYS A 7 4.78 6.17 0.06
N ILE A 8 4.49 7.36 0.61
CA ILE A 8 4.57 7.63 2.04
C ILE A 8 3.59 6.74 2.81
N ALA A 9 2.33 6.66 2.38
CA ALA A 9 1.32 5.82 3.03
C ALA A 9 1.71 4.35 3.02
N ARG A 10 2.19 3.85 1.88
CA ARG A 10 2.70 2.47 1.74
C ARG A 10 3.84 2.19 2.72
N ILE A 11 4.83 3.07 2.79
CA ILE A 11 5.98 2.90 3.69
C ILE A 11 5.55 2.94 5.17
N LYS A 12 4.63 3.83 5.53
CA LYS A 12 4.11 3.96 6.91
C LYS A 12 3.46 2.68 7.42
N VAL A 13 2.80 1.93 6.55
CA VAL A 13 2.16 0.65 6.92
C VAL A 13 3.11 -0.55 6.77
N GLY A 14 4.36 -0.33 6.35
CA GLY A 14 5.36 -1.39 6.15
C GLY A 14 5.12 -2.26 4.92
N LEU A 15 4.31 -1.79 3.95
CA LEU A 15 4.01 -2.53 2.73
C LEU A 15 5.17 -2.36 1.72
N LYS A 16 5.71 -3.47 1.20
CA LYS A 16 6.79 -3.39 0.21
C LYS A 16 6.22 -3.08 -1.17
N GLY A 17 7.00 -2.40 -2.01
CA GLY A 17 6.57 -1.99 -3.36
C GLY A 17 6.07 -3.17 -4.21
N TYR A 18 6.80 -4.29 -4.22
CA TYR A 18 6.39 -5.48 -4.98
C TYR A 18 5.08 -6.09 -4.47
N GLN A 19 4.80 -6.03 -3.16
CA GLN A 19 3.54 -6.53 -2.59
C GLN A 19 2.36 -5.67 -3.03
N LEU A 20 2.51 -4.34 -2.96
CA LEU A 20 1.48 -3.42 -3.44
C LEU A 20 1.18 -3.66 -4.93
N VAL A 21 2.22 -3.83 -5.74
CA VAL A 21 2.09 -4.11 -7.18
C VAL A 21 1.31 -5.39 -7.44
N GLN A 22 1.62 -6.48 -6.71
CA GLN A 22 0.91 -7.76 -6.81
C GLN A 22 -0.56 -7.63 -6.40
N MET A 23 -0.84 -6.94 -5.29
CA MET A 23 -2.20 -6.76 -4.76
C MET A 23 -3.06 -5.85 -5.64
N VAL A 24 -2.48 -4.79 -6.21
CA VAL A 24 -3.18 -3.88 -7.13
C VAL A 24 -3.30 -4.48 -8.54
N GLY A 25 -2.40 -5.38 -8.92
CA GLY A 25 -2.42 -6.06 -10.21
C GLY A 25 -1.95 -5.17 -11.37
N ILE A 26 -0.91 -4.36 -11.15
CA ILE A 26 -0.29 -3.52 -12.19
C ILE A 26 1.18 -3.83 -12.35
N ASN A 27 1.86 -3.20 -13.32
CA ASN A 27 3.30 -3.33 -13.48
C ASN A 27 4.07 -2.49 -12.43
N ALA A 28 5.18 -3.02 -11.93
CA ALA A 28 6.07 -2.33 -10.98
C ALA A 28 6.61 -1.00 -11.54
N ASP A 29 6.89 -0.91 -12.84
CA ASP A 29 7.30 0.34 -13.48
C ASP A 29 6.20 1.41 -13.42
N VAL A 30 4.95 1.01 -13.65
CA VAL A 30 3.79 1.91 -13.54
C VAL A 30 3.64 2.40 -12.10
N MET A 31 3.72 1.51 -11.11
CA MET A 31 3.69 1.90 -9.70
C MET A 31 4.84 2.84 -9.34
N SER A 32 6.06 2.56 -9.82
CA SER A 32 7.22 3.43 -9.61
C SER A 32 7.00 4.83 -10.19
N LYS A 33 6.48 4.92 -11.42
CA LYS A 33 6.14 6.20 -12.06
C LYS A 33 5.07 6.95 -11.28
N ILE A 34 4.05 6.26 -10.76
CA ILE A 34 3.04 6.85 -9.87
C ILE A 34 3.72 7.39 -8.60
N GLU A 35 4.44 6.55 -7.86
CA GLU A 35 5.07 6.90 -6.57
C GLU A 35 6.07 8.06 -6.66
N ASN A 36 6.68 8.27 -7.83
CA ASN A 36 7.60 9.36 -8.10
C ASN A 36 6.94 10.56 -8.81
N ASN A 37 5.60 10.67 -8.79
CA ASN A 37 4.81 11.74 -9.42
C ASN A 37 5.07 11.92 -10.93
N ARG A 38 5.56 10.89 -11.63
CA ARG A 38 5.80 10.91 -13.07
C ARG A 38 4.54 10.66 -13.87
N ILE A 39 3.60 9.90 -13.32
CA ILE A 39 2.29 9.63 -13.91
C ILE A 39 1.22 9.82 -12.85
N LYS A 40 0.11 10.47 -13.23
CA LYS A 40 -1.09 10.55 -12.41
C LYS A 40 -1.99 9.34 -12.72
N PRO A 41 -2.30 8.48 -11.74
CA PRO A 41 -3.25 7.40 -11.94
C PRO A 41 -4.65 7.97 -12.18
N ASN A 42 -5.48 7.24 -12.93
CA ASN A 42 -6.90 7.55 -13.01
C ASN A 42 -7.57 7.36 -11.62
N PRO A 43 -8.77 7.93 -11.39
CA PRO A 43 -9.42 7.87 -10.08
C PRO A 43 -9.67 6.44 -9.57
N GLU A 44 -10.03 5.51 -10.47
CA GLU A 44 -10.31 4.12 -10.12
C GLU A 44 -9.05 3.40 -9.60
N LEU A 45 -7.94 3.51 -10.33
CA LEU A 45 -6.66 2.94 -9.93
C LEU A 45 -6.17 3.56 -8.61
N LEU A 46 -6.33 4.88 -8.45
CA LEU A 46 -5.98 5.55 -7.20
C LEU A 46 -6.80 5.03 -6.01
N ASN A 47 -8.09 4.78 -6.19
CA ASN A 47 -8.93 4.22 -5.14
C ASN A 47 -8.50 2.78 -4.81
N LYS A 48 -8.27 1.93 -5.82
CA LYS A 48 -7.77 0.57 -5.61
C LYS A 48 -6.45 0.55 -4.83
N ILE A 49 -5.52 1.45 -5.15
CA ILE A 49 -4.25 1.58 -4.40
C ILE A 49 -4.49 1.92 -2.93
N LYS A 50 -5.40 2.88 -2.66
CA LYS A 50 -5.75 3.26 -1.28
C LYS A 50 -6.39 2.11 -0.52
N ASP A 51 -7.32 1.40 -1.15
CA ASP A 51 -8.04 0.29 -0.52
C ASP A 51 -7.09 -0.84 -0.13
N VAL A 52 -6.11 -1.15 -0.98
CA VAL A 52 -5.06 -2.14 -0.68
C VAL A 52 -4.20 -1.69 0.50
N ILE A 53 -3.73 -0.44 0.50
CA ILE A 53 -2.91 0.10 1.60
C ILE A 53 -3.69 0.09 2.91
N TYR A 54 -4.97 0.49 2.88
CA TYR A 54 -5.85 0.53 4.03
C TYR A 54 -6.11 -0.88 4.57
N THR A 55 -6.47 -1.82 3.72
CA THR A 55 -6.72 -3.22 4.09
C THR A 55 -5.48 -3.85 4.71
N TYR A 56 -4.31 -3.66 4.10
CA TYR A 56 -3.05 -4.14 4.67
C TYR A 56 -2.76 -3.53 6.04
N ALA A 57 -3.04 -2.24 6.24
CA ALA A 57 -2.87 -1.60 7.54
C ALA A 57 -3.78 -2.22 8.61
N LEU A 58 -5.04 -2.52 8.27
CA LEU A 58 -5.98 -3.19 9.17
C LEU A 58 -5.53 -4.60 9.53
N GLU A 59 -5.08 -5.38 8.54
CA GLU A 59 -4.55 -6.74 8.76
C GLU A 59 -3.33 -6.72 9.69
N GLN A 60 -2.41 -5.75 9.51
CA GLN A 60 -1.24 -5.62 10.38
C GLN A 60 -1.58 -5.14 11.79
N ALA A 61 -2.61 -4.30 11.93
CA ALA A 61 -3.13 -3.91 13.23
C ALA A 61 -3.72 -5.12 13.98
N GLN A 62 -4.46 -5.99 13.30
CA GLN A 62 -5.06 -7.20 13.90
C GLN A 62 -4.03 -8.32 14.15
N GLY A 63 -3.04 -8.47 13.26
CA GLY A 63 -1.97 -9.46 13.38
C GLY A 63 -1.00 -9.20 14.54
N ASN A 64 -0.80 -7.93 14.93
CA ASN A 64 -0.04 -7.57 16.12
C ASN A 64 -0.79 -7.83 17.44
N VAL A 65 -2.13 -7.89 17.41
CA VAL A 65 -2.93 -8.25 18.60
C VAL A 65 -2.72 -9.72 18.94
N HIS A 66 -2.76 -10.62 17.95
CA HIS A 66 -2.61 -12.07 18.18
C HIS A 66 -1.19 -12.53 18.58
N LYS A 67 -0.13 -11.85 18.11
CA LYS A 67 1.25 -12.23 18.47
C LYS A 67 1.66 -11.81 19.89
N ASN A 68 0.96 -10.84 20.48
CA ASN A 68 1.23 -10.35 21.84
C ASN A 68 0.37 -11.00 22.93
N THR A 69 -0.63 -11.84 22.61
CA THR A 69 -1.48 -12.50 23.62
C THR A 69 -1.01 -13.90 24.03
N VAL A 70 -0.04 -14.50 23.31
CA VAL A 70 0.45 -15.89 23.60
C VAL A 70 1.81 -15.88 24.33
N ARG A 71 2.18 -14.76 24.95
CA ARG A 71 3.32 -14.67 25.88
C ARG A 71 2.84 -14.16 27.23
N MET A 72 2.08 -14.98 27.94
CA MET A 72 1.95 -14.96 29.40
C MET A 72 1.94 -16.40 29.90
#